data_AF-B8G6X9-F1
#
_entry.id   AF-B8G6X9-F1
#
_cell.length_a   1.000
_cell.length_b   1.000
_cell.length_c   1.000
_cell.angle_alpha   90.00
_cell.angle_beta   90.00
_cell.angle_gamma   90.00
#
_symmetry.space_group_name_H-M   'P 1'
#
loop_
_entity.id
_entity.type
_entity.pdbx_description
1 polymer ?
#
loop_
_entity_poly.entity_id
_entity_poly.type
_entity_poly.pdbx_seq_one_letter_code
_entity_poly.pdbx_strand_id
1 'polypeptide(L)' 'MDTLTWQADPELCALLRSYYQGEAGRWPTIIACVEQELRARQLPPAPRYVRFRRTNDGYLVEIRPAQ' A
#
# COMPACT_ATOMS: atom_id res chain seq x y z
N MET A 1 12.40 14.13 5.14
CA MET A 1 11.61 12.95 5.52
C MET A 1 11.05 12.40 4.24
N ASP A 2 11.73 11.40 3.69
CA ASP A 2 11.58 10.99 2.31
C ASP A 2 10.33 10.12 2.10
N THR A 3 9.73 10.23 0.92
CA THR A 3 8.63 9.36 0.51
C THR A 3 9.21 7.98 0.24
N LEU A 4 8.67 6.95 0.88
CA LEU A 4 9.03 5.57 0.57
C LEU A 4 8.10 5.05 -0.52
N THR A 5 8.68 4.49 -1.58
CA THR A 5 7.91 3.91 -2.69
C THR A 5 8.36 2.50 -3.01
N TRP A 6 7.41 1.61 -3.31
CA TRP A 6 7.71 0.27 -3.84
C TRP A 6 6.60 -0.26 -4.74
N GLN A 7 6.95 -1.22 -5.59
CA GLN A 7 5.99 -1.93 -6.42
C GLN A 7 5.16 -2.89 -5.56
N ALA A 8 3.84 -2.83 -5.67
CA ALA A 8 2.96 -3.80 -5.03
C ALA A 8 3.21 -5.20 -5.61
N ASP A 9 3.26 -6.20 -4.75
CA ASP A 9 3.33 -7.59 -5.18
C ASP A 9 2.04 -8.04 -5.91
N PRO A 10 2.04 -9.23 -6.53
CA PRO A 10 0.87 -9.72 -7.26
C PRO A 10 -0.40 -9.84 -6.41
N GLU A 11 -0.27 -10.17 -5.12
CA GLU A 11 -1.40 -10.35 -4.20
C GLU A 11 -2.05 -9.00 -3.86
N LEU A 12 -1.26 -8.01 -3.47
CA LEU A 12 -1.70 -6.65 -3.23
C LEU A 12 -2.25 -6.00 -4.50
N CYS A 13 -1.66 -6.29 -5.66
CA CYS A 13 -2.21 -5.85 -6.95
C CYS A 13 -3.59 -6.44 -7.25
N ALA A 14 -3.87 -7.69 -6.84
CA ALA A 14 -5.19 -8.30 -7.00
C ALA A 14 -6.21 -7.63 -6.06
N LEU A 15 -5.84 -7.42 -4.79
CA LEU A 15 -6.68 -6.73 -3.81
C LEU A 15 -7.05 -5.31 -4.25
N LEU A 16 -6.06 -4.54 -4.73
CA LEU A 16 -6.26 -3.18 -5.23
C LEU A 16 -7.17 -3.17 -6.48
N ARG A 17 -7.01 -4.14 -7.40
CA ARG A 17 -7.90 -4.26 -8.55
C ARG A 17 -9.35 -4.46 -8.13
N SER A 18 -9.61 -5.42 -7.25
CA SER A 18 -10.97 -5.68 -6.77
C SER A 18 -11.57 -4.48 -6.02
N TYR A 19 -10.77 -3.82 -5.18
CA TYR A 19 -11.19 -2.61 -4.47
C TYR A 19 -11.60 -1.49 -5.44
N TYR A 20 -10.80 -1.22 -6.46
CA TYR A 20 -11.11 -0.21 -7.48
C TYR A 20 -12.22 -0.64 -8.47
N GLN A 21 -12.55 -1.93 -8.54
CA GLN A 21 -13.71 -2.44 -9.27
C GLN A 21 -15.02 -2.34 -8.46
N GLY A 22 -14.98 -1.83 -7.23
CA GLY A 22 -16.16 -1.60 -6.40
C GLY A 22 -16.44 -2.69 -5.37
N GLU A 23 -15.52 -3.65 -5.18
CA GLU A 23 -15.67 -4.62 -4.11
C GLU A 23 -15.36 -3.97 -2.75
N ALA A 24 -16.42 -3.81 -1.94
CA ALA A 24 -16.31 -3.23 -0.62
C ALA A 24 -15.56 -4.14 0.37
N GLY A 25 -15.03 -3.57 1.45
CA GLY A 25 -14.43 -4.34 2.55
C GLY A 25 -13.00 -4.84 2.31
N ARG A 26 -12.37 -4.51 1.18
CA ARG A 26 -10.96 -4.88 0.89
C ARG A 26 -9.94 -3.98 1.59
N TRP A 27 -10.34 -2.77 1.98
CA TRP A 27 -9.43 -1.77 2.58
C TRP A 27 -8.65 -2.25 3.80
N PRO A 28 -9.26 -2.92 4.81
CA PRO A 28 -8.50 -3.44 5.96
C PRO A 28 -7.43 -4.46 5.56
N THR A 29 -7.70 -5.29 4.55
CA THR A 29 -6.73 -6.29 4.05
C THR A 29 -5.58 -5.61 3.33
N ILE A 30 -5.88 -4.62 2.47
CA ILE A 30 -4.87 -3.81 1.77
C ILE A 30 -3.92 -3.14 2.78
N ILE A 31 -4.47 -2.54 3.84
CA ILE A 31 -3.66 -1.89 4.88
C ILE A 31 -2.84 -2.90 5.67
N ALA A 32 -3.38 -4.08 5.99
CA ALA A 32 -2.62 -5.14 6.67
C ALA A 32 -1.39 -5.58 5.85
N CYS A 33 -1.53 -5.74 4.52
CA CYS A 33 -0.40 -6.04 3.62
C CYS A 33 0.66 -4.94 3.66
N VAL A 34 0.24 -3.66 3.62
CA VAL A 34 1.17 -2.52 3.71
C VAL A 34 1.90 -2.51 5.05
N GLU A 35 1.20 -2.69 6.17
CA GLU A 35 1.81 -2.72 7.50
C GLU A 35 2.77 -3.89 7.69
N GLN A 36 2.46 -5.05 7.12
CA GLN A 36 3.39 -6.20 7.10
C GLN A 36 4.68 -5.87 6.37
N GLU A 37 4.59 -5.21 5.21
CA GLU A 37 5.75 -4.78 4.43
C GLU A 37 6.57 -3.71 5.17
N LEU A 38 5.90 -2.74 5.81
CA LEU A 38 6.57 -1.72 6.63
C LEU A 38 7.32 -2.36 7.81
N ARG A 39 6.73 -3.36 8.44
CA ARG A 39 7.36 -4.14 9.52
C ARG A 39 8.55 -4.95 9.01
N ALA A 40 8.44 -5.59 7.85
CA ALA A 40 9.53 -6.33 7.23
C ALA A 40 10.72 -5.41 6.90
N ARG A 41 10.44 -4.15 6.54
CA ARG A 41 11.44 -3.09 6.32
C ARG A 41 11.95 -2.43 7.60
N GLN A 42 11.53 -2.92 8.78
CA GLN A 42 11.93 -2.42 10.10
C GLN A 42 11.64 -0.92 10.29
N LEU A 43 10.58 -0.43 9.66
CA LEU A 43 10.19 0.97 9.80
C LEU A 43 9.41 1.16 11.11
N PRO A 44 9.69 2.23 11.89
CA PRO A 44 9.06 2.45 13.18
C PRO A 44 7.54 2.63 13.03
N PRO A 45 6.68 2.18 13.94
CA PRO A 45 5.25 2.50 13.87
C PRO A 45 5.06 4.02 14.02
N ALA A 46 4.58 4.69 12.96
CA ALA A 46 4.39 6.12 12.91
C ALA A 46 3.18 6.47 12.02
N PRO A 47 2.49 7.60 12.28
CA PRO A 47 1.43 8.10 11.41
C PRO A 47 1.92 8.30 9.97
N ARG A 48 1.21 7.72 9.02
CA ARG A 48 1.58 7.70 7.60
C ARG A 48 0.37 7.88 6.70
N TYR A 49 0.57 8.58 5.60
CA TYR A 49 -0.34 8.57 4.46
C TYR A 49 0.08 7.47 3.48
N VAL A 50 -0.86 6.57 3.18
CA VAL A 50 -0.73 5.52 2.17
C VAL A 50 -1.44 5.96 0.91
N ARG A 51 -0.73 5.92 -0.22
CA ARG A 51 -1.29 6.20 -1.54
C ARG A 51 -0.92 5.07 -2.50
N PHE A 52 -1.87 4.71 -3.35
CA PHE A 52 -1.66 3.72 -4.42
C PHE A 52 -1.75 4.42 -5.76
N ARG A 53 -0.79 4.18 -6.64
CA ARG A 53 -0.75 4.72 -7.99
C ARG A 53 -0.72 3.58 -9.00
N ARG A 54 -1.67 3.57 -9.95
CA ARG A 54 -1.68 2.59 -11.03
C ARG A 54 -0.50 2.83 -11.98
N THR A 55 0.12 1.75 -12.43
CA THR A 55 1.23 1.70 -13.40
C THR A 55 0.90 0.69 -14.50
N ASN A 56 1.75 0.55 -15.51
CA ASN A 56 1.58 -0.47 -16.56
C ASN A 56 1.70 -1.89 -15.99
N ASP A 57 2.52 -2.07 -14.95
CA ASP A 57 2.86 -3.38 -14.38
C ASP A 57 2.08 -3.71 -13.09
N GLY A 58 1.09 -2.88 -12.71
CA GLY A 58 0.31 -3.06 -11.49
C GLY A 58 0.14 -1.76 -10.71
N TYR A 59 0.47 -1.77 -9.42
CA TYR A 59 0.35 -0.61 -8.54
C TYR A 59 1.67 -0.29 -7.86
N LEU A 60 1.94 1.00 -7.70
CA LEU A 60 3.00 1.53 -6.86
C LEU A 60 2.39 1.97 -5.53
N VAL A 61 3.00 1.56 -4.43
CA VAL A 61 2.68 2.03 -3.08
C VAL A 61 3.58 3.21 -2.75
N GLU A 62 2.99 4.30 -2.28
CA GLU A 62 3.67 5.50 -1.81
C GLU A 62 3.31 5.75 -0.34
N ILE A 63 4.32 5.80 0.51
CA ILE A 63 4.18 6.07 1.95
C ILE A 63 4.82 7.42 2.25
N ARG A 64 4.01 8.31 2.82
CA ARG A 64 4.46 9.62 3.27
C ARG A 64 4.26 9.75 4.77
N PRO A 65 5.11 10.50 5.46
CA PRO A 65 4.84 10.91 6.84
C PRO A 65 3.51 11.66 6.91
N ALA A 66 2.72 11.41 7.95
CA ALA A 66 1.72 12.40 8.36
C ALA A 66 2.44 13.45 9.21
N GLN A 67 2.60 14.65 8.66
CA GLN A 67 3.18 15.81 9.35
C GLN A 67 2.26 16.33 10.45
#